data_AF-A0A7X9G0P8-F1
#
_entry.id   AF-A0A7X9G0P8-F1
#
_cell.length_a   1.000
_cell.length_b   1.000
_cell.length_c   1.000
_cell.angle_alpha   90.00
_cell.angle_beta   90.00
_cell.angle_gamma   90.00
#
_symmetry.space_group_name_H-M   'P 1'
#
loop_
_entity.id
_entity.type
_entity.pdbx_description
1 polymer ?
#
loop_
_entity_poly.entity_id
_entity_poly.type
_entity_poly.pdbx_seq_one_letter_code
_entity_poly.pdbx_strand_id
1 'polypeptide(L)'
;MMFEYNTKRLYITVVVEFSPEGDLFPVEIRLDDGTVIPVERRLVTPLYNLAKSGSDAWRFLCLVEGMPMKLFYDASSYRWWCEPAA
;
A
#
# COMPACT_ATOMS: atom_id res chain seq x y z
N MET A 1 14.76 -5.84 10.75
CA MET A 1 15.31 -4.48 10.59
C MET A 1 14.25 -3.53 11.14
N MET A 2 14.61 -2.63 12.05
CA MET A 2 13.64 -1.80 12.78
C MET A 2 13.50 -0.48 12.01
N PHE A 3 12.31 -0.19 11.48
CA PHE A 3 12.03 1.03 10.72
C PHE A 3 12.19 2.25 11.63
N GLU A 4 13.21 3.09 11.42
CA GLU A 4 13.21 4.44 12.00
C GLU A 4 12.16 5.27 11.26
N TYR A 5 11.01 5.44 11.90
CA TYR A 5 9.90 6.20 11.36
C TYR A 5 10.19 7.70 11.45
N ASN A 6 10.98 8.21 10.50
CA ASN A 6 11.13 9.64 10.29
C ASN A 6 9.79 10.19 9.75
N THR A 7 9.40 11.41 10.09
CA THR A 7 8.12 12.06 9.70
C THR A 7 7.96 12.31 8.18
N LYS A 8 8.82 11.72 7.35
CA LYS A 8 8.77 11.75 5.90
C LYS A 8 8.07 10.51 5.36
N ARG A 9 7.19 10.70 4.37
CA ARG A 9 6.58 9.61 3.61
C ARG A 9 7.66 8.70 3.02
N LEU A 10 7.53 7.39 3.25
CA LEU A 10 8.35 6.39 2.57
C LEU A 10 7.72 6.09 1.22
N TYR A 11 8.28 6.65 0.14
CA TYR A 11 7.81 6.40 -1.21
C TYR A 11 8.22 5.01 -1.68
N ILE A 12 7.30 4.33 -2.35
CA ILE A 12 7.45 2.91 -2.73
C ILE A 12 6.94 2.66 -4.14
N THR A 13 7.31 1.51 -4.70
CA THR A 13 6.57 0.88 -5.79
C THR A 13 5.71 -0.24 -5.21
N VAL A 14 4.46 -0.32 -5.62
CA VAL A 14 3.56 -1.42 -5.25
C VAL A 14 3.30 -2.27 -6.48
N VAL A 15 3.49 -3.59 -6.36
CA VAL A 15 3.04 -4.54 -7.38
C VAL A 15 1.75 -5.17 -6.90
N VAL A 16 0.79 -5.24 -7.82
CA VAL A 16 -0.55 -5.74 -7.56
C VAL A 16 -0.88 -6.90 -8.50
N GLU A 17 -1.60 -7.87 -7.96
CA GLU A 17 -2.29 -8.88 -8.74
C GLU A 17 -3.75 -8.45 -8.96
N PHE A 18 -4.23 -8.61 -10.19
CA PHE A 18 -5.63 -8.40 -10.54
C PHE A 18 -6.34 -9.74 -10.54
N SER A 19 -7.42 -9.87 -9.77
CA SER A 19 -8.26 -11.05 -9.83
C SER A 19 -9.19 -11.00 -11.05
N PRO A 20 -9.62 -12.15 -11.61
CA PRO A 20 -10.63 -12.19 -12.67
C PRO A 20 -11.94 -11.47 -12.31
N GLU A 21 -12.27 -11.39 -11.03
CA GLU A 21 -13.44 -10.70 -10.47
C GLU A 21 -13.24 -9.19 -10.34
N GLY A 22 -12.04 -8.68 -10.67
CA GLY A 22 -11.71 -7.25 -10.67
C GLY A 22 -11.18 -6.73 -9.33
N ASP A 23 -10.77 -7.61 -8.41
CA ASP A 23 -10.12 -7.19 -7.17
C ASP A 23 -8.63 -6.88 -7.40
N LEU A 24 -8.09 -6.01 -6.56
CA LEU A 24 -6.70 -5.55 -6.57
C LEU A 24 -6.01 -6.00 -5.27
N PHE A 25 -5.03 -6.88 -5.41
CA PHE A 25 -4.26 -7.41 -4.30
C PHE A 25 -2.82 -6.94 -4.36
N PRO A 26 -2.35 -6.08 -3.43
CA PRO A 26 -0.93 -5.83 -3.27
C PRO A 26 -0.21 -7.14 -2.91
N VAL A 27 0.84 -7.48 -3.65
CA VAL A 27 1.61 -8.73 -3.46
C VAL A 27 3.05 -8.45 -3.02
N GLU A 28 3.62 -7.30 -3.41
CA GLU A 28 4.95 -6.88 -2.96
C GLU A 28 5.10 -5.35 -2.97
N ILE A 29 6.00 -4.89 -2.11
CA ILE A 29 6.49 -3.52 -2.01
C ILE A 29 7.94 -3.52 -2.46
N ARG A 30 8.31 -2.57 -3.33
CA ARG A 30 9.71 -2.36 -3.73
C ARG A 30 10.18 -0.99 -3.26
N LEU A 31 11.32 -0.95 -2.61
CA LEU A 31 12.00 0.27 -2.20
C LEU A 31 12.95 0.76 -3.30
N ASP A 32 13.41 2.00 -3.18
CA ASP A 32 14.31 2.64 -4.13
C ASP A 32 15.71 2.01 -4.15
N ASP A 33 16.14 1.42 -3.04
CA ASP A 33 17.39 0.65 -2.92
C ASP A 33 17.31 -0.75 -3.55
N GLY A 34 16.16 -1.14 -4.11
CA GLY A 34 15.92 -2.44 -4.73
C GLY A 34 15.43 -3.52 -3.77
N THR A 35 15.26 -3.22 -2.49
CA THR A 35 14.67 -4.14 -1.51
C THR A 35 13.24 -4.50 -1.92
N VAL A 36 12.93 -5.80 -1.92
CA VAL A 36 11.58 -6.33 -2.20
C VAL A 36 11.02 -6.92 -0.92
N ILE A 37 9.84 -6.46 -0.53
CA ILE A 37 9.16 -6.88 0.70
C ILE A 37 7.81 -7.51 0.30
N PRO A 38 7.59 -8.80 0.60
CA PRO A 38 6.33 -9.45 0.28
C PRO A 38 5.19 -8.90 1.14
N VAL A 39 4.01 -8.75 0.54
CA VAL A 39 2.77 -8.47 1.26
C VAL A 39 2.15 -9.80 1.65
N GLU A 40 2.04 -10.08 2.95
CA GLU A 40 1.56 -11.36 3.45
C GLU A 40 0.06 -11.54 3.19
N ARG A 41 -0.73 -10.50 3.50
CA ARG A 41 -2.16 -10.46 3.21
C ARG A 41 -2.71 -9.05 3.30
N ARG A 42 -3.84 -8.83 2.66
CA ARG A 42 -4.68 -7.66 2.89
C ARG A 42 -5.53 -7.88 4.16
N LEU A 43 -5.57 -6.90 5.06
CA LEU A 43 -6.32 -6.96 6.32
C LEU A 43 -7.76 -6.50 6.17
N VAL A 44 -8.07 -5.70 5.15
CA VAL A 44 -9.42 -5.17 4.89
C VAL A 44 -9.71 -5.22 3.39
N THR A 45 -10.88 -5.74 3.02
CA THR A 45 -11.36 -5.69 1.63
C THR A 45 -11.57 -4.23 1.20
N PRO A 46 -11.07 -3.80 0.02
CA PRO A 46 -11.24 -2.45 -0.46
C PRO A 46 -12.73 -2.17 -0.61
N LEU A 47 -13.17 -1.06 -0.03
CA LEU A 47 -14.50 -0.55 -0.25
C LEU A 47 -14.53 0.09 -1.64
N TYR A 48 -14.97 -0.68 -2.65
CA TYR A 48 -15.08 -0.25 -4.05
C TYR A 48 -15.75 1.13 -4.26
N ASN A 49 -16.60 1.56 -3.32
CA ASN A 49 -17.33 2.82 -3.38
C ASN A 49 -16.58 4.05 -2.82
N LEU A 50 -15.47 3.90 -2.09
CA LEU A 50 -14.70 5.05 -1.56
C LEU A 50 -13.90 5.77 -2.66
N ALA A 51 -13.60 5.09 -3.77
CA ALA A 51 -13.07 5.72 -4.98
C ALA A 51 -14.08 6.67 -5.65
N LYS A 52 -15.37 6.59 -5.30
CA LYS A 52 -16.43 7.47 -5.84
C LYS A 52 -16.67 8.74 -5.02
N SER A 53 -16.14 8.83 -3.79
CA SER A 53 -16.44 9.94 -2.87
C SER A 53 -15.43 11.10 -2.91
N GLY A 54 -14.68 11.25 -4.01
CA GLY A 54 -13.76 12.39 -4.19
C GLY A 54 -12.53 12.39 -3.26
N SER A 55 -12.18 11.25 -2.67
CA SER A 55 -10.89 11.06 -2.01
C SER A 55 -9.90 10.52 -3.04
N ASP A 56 -8.94 11.35 -3.45
CA ASP A 56 -7.95 11.08 -4.52
C ASP A 56 -6.96 9.93 -4.25
N ALA A 57 -7.14 9.17 -3.18
CA ALA A 57 -6.18 8.19 -2.71
C ALA A 57 -6.76 6.76 -2.61
N TRP A 58 -6.17 5.85 -3.40
CA TRP A 58 -6.33 4.41 -3.18
C TRP A 58 -5.64 4.02 -1.88
N ARG A 59 -6.28 3.16 -1.08
CA ARG A 59 -5.78 2.75 0.22
C ARG A 59 -5.89 1.25 0.40
N PHE A 60 -4.78 0.60 0.72
CA PHE A 60 -4.76 -0.79 1.15
C PHE A 60 -4.26 -0.87 2.59
N LEU A 61 -4.95 -1.63 3.44
CA LEU A 61 -4.42 -2.02 4.74
C LEU A 61 -3.93 -3.46 4.62
N CYS A 62 -2.63 -3.66 4.83
CA CYS A 62 -1.91 -4.90 4.58
C CYS A 62 -1.13 -5.34 5.80
N LEU A 63 -0.78 -6.62 5.86
CA LEU A 63 0.22 -7.18 6.75
C LEU A 63 1.51 -7.34 5.97
N VAL A 64 2.58 -6.72 6.46
CA VAL A 64 3.91 -6.71 5.83
C VAL A 64 4.94 -6.93 6.92
N GLU A 65 5.75 -7.98 6.81
CA GLU A 65 6.73 -8.39 7.84
C GLU A 65 6.13 -8.46 9.26
N GLY A 66 4.93 -9.03 9.38
CA GLY A 66 4.19 -9.11 10.64
C GLY A 66 3.62 -7.79 11.16
N MET A 67 3.78 -6.68 10.43
CA MET A 67 3.31 -5.35 10.84
C MET A 67 2.15 -4.87 9.95
N PRO A 68 1.06 -4.36 10.57
CA PRO A 68 0.02 -3.65 9.83
C PRO A 68 0.56 -2.38 9.15
N MET A 69 0.45 -2.32 7.83
CA MET A 69 0.92 -1.21 6.99
C MET A 69 -0.22 -0.71 6.09
N LYS A 70 -0.38 0.61 6.02
CA LYS A 70 -1.26 1.32 5.09
C LYS A 70 -0.44 1.68 3.85
N LEU A 71 -0.93 1.31 2.67
CA LEU A 71 -0.39 1.72 1.38
C LEU A 71 -1.32 2.78 0.79
N PHE A 72 -0.75 3.91 0.40
CA PHE A 72 -1.48 5.04 -0.13
C PHE A 72 -0.99 5.37 -1.54
N TYR A 73 -1.93 5.68 -2.42
CA TYR A 73 -1.67 6.33 -3.70
C TYR A 73 -2.15 7.76 -3.65
N ASP A 74 -1.46 8.68 -4.31
CA ASP A 74 -1.94 10.05 -4.52
C ASP A 74 -2.04 10.28 -6.03
N ALA A 75 -3.28 10.41 -6.52
CA ALA A 75 -3.54 10.61 -7.94
C ALA A 75 -3.00 11.94 -8.49
N SER A 76 -2.77 12.95 -7.64
CA SER A 76 -2.24 14.24 -8.07
C SER A 76 -0.74 14.20 -8.36
N SER A 77 0.02 13.42 -7.56
CA SER A 77 1.46 13.26 -7.72
C SER A 77 1.87 11.96 -8.42
N TYR A 78 0.92 11.04 -8.64
CA TYR A 78 1.14 9.70 -9.19
C TYR A 78 2.13 8.86 -8.35
N ARG A 79 2.19 9.10 -7.04
CA ARG A 79 3.14 8.43 -6.14
C ARG A 79 2.44 7.53 -5.14
N TRP A 80 3.11 6.44 -4.80
CA TRP A 80 2.76 5.56 -3.70
C TRP A 80 3.65 5.81 -2.50
N TRP A 81 3.09 5.74 -1.29
CA TRP A 81 3.84 5.68 -0.04
C TRP A 81 3.19 4.76 0.97
N CYS A 82 3.91 4.34 2.00
CA CYS A 82 3.36 3.53 3.07
C CYS A 82 3.59 4.11 4.46
N GLU A 83 2.69 3.75 5.38
CA GLU A 83 2.76 4.11 6.79
C GLU A 83 2.28 2.96 7.71
N PRO A 84 2.87 2.73 8.89
CA PRO A 84 2.33 1.82 9.90
C PRO A 84 0.90 2.19 10.24
N ALA A 85 0.05 1.17 10.38
CA ALA A 85 -1.26 1.37 10.98
C ALA A 85 -1.07 1.47 12.49
N ALA A 86 -0.90 2.70 12.98
CA ALA A 86 -1.01 3.03 14.39
C ALA A 86 -2.37 2.60 14.97
#